data_AF-V5B0G4-F1
#
_entry.id   AF-V5B0G4-F1
#
_cell.length_a   1.000
_cell.length_b   1.000
_cell.length_c   1.000
_cell.angle_alpha   90.00
_cell.angle_beta   90.00
_cell.angle_gamma   90.00
#
_symmetry.space_group_name_H-M   'P 1'
#
loop_
_entity.id
_entity.type
_entity.pdbx_description
1 polymer ?
#
loop_
_entity_poly.entity_id
_entity_poly.type
_entity_poly.pdbx_seq_one_letter_code
_entity_poly.pdbx_strand_id
1 'polypeptide(L)'
;MPLLRSLMSLDMDNVIYTADEGLHFGVMSSSWIAIVSGIGRLKLGKRTLYLDPCFPAGLSIVKFTICWRGSTLSTTVDKDYVTYELIAGDSIRFVHGDGHRIHLHTGFHRYTAKRQVSVPRLIRSGEGEFDGAVFLCETLFDEITDIHYMAWYKTLESLFENYRALHLREIQPLTTEEFFEKVIYQAEEREIAFSGIHNVLLDRGIDLELGTPDDAEIVETRYGLANAKVAEMAEILSRMTPRVNAGMHALLKDLSNSGIALAVVTYSRSLKTLMHYNPEVMPLFLAHIDGEEAHDRHIKSRPHVDIFLRAAEKIHVNPARCVVFSMYLDRGFKASSLANFRMFFDVEGIFATKRLSQHTQPYPTLSNDAAAAVGRDGVPLILRLSRENLPTTIDALEDMLYGRCNAVDERHVASYTK
;
A
#
# COMPACT_ATOMS: atom_id res chain seq x y z
N MET A 1 -6.96 16.04 -4.57
CA MET A 1 -5.80 15.82 -5.47
C MET A 1 -4.87 17.05 -5.55
N PRO A 2 -4.16 17.43 -4.48
CA PRO A 2 -3.15 18.51 -4.55
C PRO A 2 -1.99 18.14 -5.49
N LEU A 3 -1.57 16.87 -5.44
CA LEU A 3 -0.44 16.34 -6.22
C LEU A 3 -0.63 16.47 -7.74
N LEU A 4 -1.82 16.23 -8.29
CA LEU A 4 -2.06 16.38 -9.73
C LEU A 4 -1.94 17.85 -10.16
N ARG A 5 -2.43 18.79 -9.35
CA ARG A 5 -2.29 20.23 -9.60
C ARG A 5 -0.81 20.63 -9.53
N SER A 6 -0.09 20.17 -8.51
CA SER A 6 1.36 20.44 -8.37
C SER A 6 2.17 19.86 -9.53
N LEU A 7 1.83 18.66 -10.03
CA LEU A 7 2.47 18.06 -11.21
C LEU A 7 2.22 18.88 -12.48
N MET A 8 1.00 19.38 -12.67
CA MET A 8 0.66 20.22 -13.83
C MET A 8 1.38 21.58 -13.83
N SER A 9 1.75 22.07 -12.65
CA SER A 9 2.50 23.32 -12.50
C SER A 9 4.00 23.11 -12.31
N LEU A 10 4.47 21.87 -12.24
CA LEU A 10 5.86 21.55 -11.84
C LEU A 10 6.89 22.24 -12.74
N ASP A 11 6.63 22.23 -14.05
CA ASP A 11 7.49 22.84 -15.06
C ASP A 11 7.33 24.38 -15.13
N MET A 12 6.14 24.91 -14.80
CA MET A 12 5.82 26.34 -14.90
C MET A 12 6.18 27.13 -13.63
N ASP A 13 5.98 26.54 -12.46
CA ASP A 13 6.26 27.12 -11.14
C ASP A 13 7.70 26.86 -10.70
N ASN A 14 8.53 26.27 -11.58
CA ASN A 14 9.93 25.92 -11.34
C ASN A 14 10.15 25.12 -10.03
N VAL A 15 9.24 24.21 -9.71
CA VAL A 15 9.19 23.50 -8.41
C VAL A 15 10.44 22.64 -8.16
N ILE A 16 11.07 22.17 -9.23
CA ILE A 16 12.30 21.36 -9.20
C ILE A 16 13.58 22.16 -9.54
N TYR A 17 13.48 23.48 -9.67
CA TYR A 17 14.59 24.40 -9.92
C TYR A 17 15.42 24.12 -11.19
N THR A 18 14.78 23.64 -12.27
CA THR A 18 15.44 23.33 -13.55
C THR A 18 15.10 24.30 -14.68
N ALA A 19 14.31 25.35 -14.44
CA ALA A 19 13.90 26.27 -15.50
C ALA A 19 15.06 26.98 -16.23
N ASP A 20 16.22 27.14 -15.58
CA ASP A 20 17.43 27.72 -16.16
C ASP A 20 18.05 26.81 -17.24
N GLU A 21 17.74 25.50 -17.22
CA GLU A 21 18.11 24.52 -18.24
C GLU A 21 17.10 24.46 -19.41
N GLY A 22 15.94 25.11 -19.24
CA GLY A 22 14.83 25.17 -20.20
C GLY A 22 13.48 24.73 -19.61
N LEU A 23 12.38 25.07 -20.28
CA LEU A 23 11.04 24.60 -19.90
C LEU A 23 10.83 23.15 -20.36
N HIS A 24 10.93 22.22 -19.42
CA HIS A 24 10.79 20.78 -19.68
C HIS A 24 9.33 20.32 -19.57
N PHE A 25 8.48 20.61 -20.57
CA PHE A 25 7.03 20.29 -20.57
C PHE A 25 6.64 18.79 -20.52
N GLY A 26 7.57 17.87 -20.20
CA GLY A 26 7.32 16.43 -20.19
C GLY A 26 6.29 16.02 -19.14
N VAL A 27 6.30 16.65 -17.96
CA VAL A 27 5.33 16.38 -16.91
C VAL A 27 3.97 16.95 -17.28
N MET A 28 3.94 18.16 -17.85
CA MET A 28 2.71 18.76 -18.38
C MET A 28 2.08 17.93 -19.51
N SER A 29 2.88 17.44 -20.47
CA SER A 29 2.38 16.62 -21.57
C SER A 29 1.82 15.29 -21.08
N SER A 30 2.50 14.65 -20.13
CA SER A 30 2.07 13.38 -19.54
C SER A 30 0.79 13.54 -18.72
N SER A 31 0.67 14.66 -17.99
CA SER A 31 -0.52 15.01 -17.22
C SER A 31 -1.73 15.26 -18.12
N TRP A 32 -1.53 15.94 -19.26
CA TRP A 32 -2.59 16.13 -20.25
C TRP A 32 -3.06 14.79 -20.82
N ILE A 33 -2.14 13.89 -21.17
CA ILE A 33 -2.49 12.54 -21.65
C ILE A 33 -3.26 11.77 -20.58
N ALA A 34 -2.85 11.84 -19.32
CA ALA A 34 -3.56 11.17 -18.22
C ALA A 34 -5.01 11.70 -18.05
N ILE A 35 -5.22 13.01 -18.18
CA ILE A 35 -6.58 13.57 -18.13
C ILE A 35 -7.39 13.18 -19.36
N VAL A 36 -6.86 13.34 -20.56
CA VAL A 36 -7.64 13.13 -21.79
C VAL A 36 -7.89 11.65 -22.06
N SER A 37 -6.86 10.80 -21.95
CA SER A 37 -6.95 9.36 -22.19
C SER A 37 -7.44 8.58 -20.97
N GLY A 38 -7.17 9.06 -19.75
CA GLY A 38 -7.64 8.42 -18.51
C GLY A 38 -9.05 8.88 -18.12
N ILE A 39 -9.18 10.15 -17.73
CA ILE A 39 -10.48 10.72 -17.28
C ILE A 39 -11.44 10.85 -18.46
N GLY A 40 -11.01 11.44 -19.58
CA GLY A 40 -11.82 11.60 -20.79
C GLY A 40 -12.10 10.30 -21.53
N ARG A 41 -11.34 9.23 -21.22
CA ARG A 41 -11.31 7.94 -21.92
C ARG A 41 -11.27 8.10 -23.44
N LEU A 42 -10.47 9.07 -23.91
CA LEU A 42 -10.29 9.31 -25.33
C LEU A 42 -9.71 8.06 -26.00
N LYS A 43 -10.40 7.52 -27.00
CA LYS A 43 -9.85 6.49 -27.89
C LYS A 43 -9.93 6.95 -29.34
N LEU A 44 -8.87 6.69 -30.08
CA LEU A 44 -8.79 6.94 -31.51
C LEU A 44 -8.98 5.62 -32.26
N GLY A 45 -10.11 5.47 -32.95
CA GLY A 45 -10.30 4.41 -33.94
C GLY A 45 -9.80 4.84 -35.32
N LYS A 46 -9.83 3.94 -36.31
CA LYS A 46 -9.33 4.20 -37.68
C LYS A 46 -9.82 5.52 -38.29
N ARG A 47 -11.09 5.91 -38.06
CA ARG A 47 -11.64 7.21 -38.50
C ARG A 47 -12.62 7.86 -37.51
N THR A 48 -12.70 7.33 -36.29
CA THR A 48 -13.72 7.67 -35.30
C THR A 48 -13.07 8.05 -33.98
N LEU A 49 -13.56 9.14 -33.39
CA LEU A 49 -13.19 9.60 -32.06
C LEU A 49 -14.18 9.02 -31.05
N TYR A 50 -13.69 8.46 -29.95
CA TYR A 50 -14.51 7.93 -28.86
C TYR A 50 -14.18 8.68 -27.58
N LEU A 51 -15.20 9.08 -26.83
CA LEU A 51 -15.10 9.76 -25.54
C LEU A 51 -16.08 9.12 -24.57
N ASP A 52 -15.58 8.62 -23.44
CA ASP A 52 -16.42 8.09 -22.36
C ASP A 52 -15.94 8.66 -21.02
N PRO A 53 -16.14 9.97 -20.75
CA PRO A 53 -15.51 10.59 -19.61
C PRO A 53 -16.05 10.03 -18.29
N CYS A 54 -15.16 9.65 -17.37
CA CYS A 54 -15.50 9.30 -16.00
C CYS A 54 -15.17 10.46 -15.05
N PHE A 55 -15.89 10.60 -13.94
CA PHE A 55 -15.65 11.68 -12.97
C PHE A 55 -14.99 11.12 -11.70
N PRO A 56 -13.72 11.45 -11.40
CA PRO A 56 -13.03 10.97 -10.21
C PRO A 56 -13.60 11.58 -8.92
N ALA A 57 -13.53 10.83 -7.82
CA ALA A 57 -13.90 11.35 -6.49
C ALA A 57 -12.92 12.47 -6.05
N GLY A 58 -13.46 13.52 -5.42
CA GLY A 58 -12.66 14.63 -4.88
C GLY A 58 -12.33 15.77 -5.86
N LEU A 59 -12.90 15.76 -7.07
CA LEU A 59 -12.88 16.88 -8.01
C LEU A 59 -14.27 17.53 -8.07
N SER A 60 -14.33 18.81 -8.43
CA SER A 60 -15.59 19.53 -8.64
C SER A 60 -15.95 19.60 -10.12
N ILE A 61 -14.96 19.84 -10.98
CA ILE A 61 -15.07 19.94 -12.43
C ILE A 61 -13.73 19.51 -13.04
N VAL A 62 -13.78 18.81 -14.18
CA VAL A 62 -12.63 18.61 -15.07
C VAL A 62 -12.98 19.15 -16.45
N LYS A 63 -12.12 19.99 -17.02
CA LYS A 63 -12.28 20.53 -18.38
C LYS A 63 -11.01 20.30 -19.18
N PHE A 64 -11.16 19.76 -20.38
CA PHE A 64 -10.06 19.60 -21.32
C PHE A 64 -10.52 19.88 -22.75
N THR A 65 -9.57 20.08 -23.64
CA THR A 65 -9.82 20.40 -25.05
C THR A 65 -8.99 19.50 -25.94
N ILE A 66 -9.58 19.06 -27.05
CA ILE A 66 -8.91 18.27 -28.09
C ILE A 66 -9.14 18.90 -29.46
N CYS A 67 -8.15 18.76 -30.35
CA CYS A 67 -8.29 19.11 -31.75
C CYS A 67 -8.35 17.84 -32.59
N TRP A 68 -9.38 17.70 -33.42
CA TRP A 68 -9.57 16.56 -34.29
C TRP A 68 -10.01 17.04 -35.67
N ARG A 69 -9.18 16.77 -36.69
CA ARG A 69 -9.44 17.11 -38.10
C ARG A 69 -9.83 18.58 -38.31
N GLY A 70 -9.12 19.49 -37.67
CA GLY A 70 -9.33 20.94 -37.79
C GLY A 70 -10.50 21.49 -36.98
N SER A 71 -11.21 20.66 -36.20
CA SER A 71 -12.23 21.11 -35.26
C SER A 71 -11.76 20.94 -33.82
N THR A 72 -12.11 21.88 -32.96
CA THR A 72 -11.72 21.91 -31.56
C THR A 72 -12.92 21.65 -30.67
N LEU A 73 -12.84 20.60 -29.86
CA LEU A 73 -13.87 20.17 -28.93
C LEU A 73 -13.42 20.43 -27.50
N SER A 74 -14.23 21.16 -26.74
CA SER A 74 -14.10 21.25 -25.29
C SER A 74 -15.01 20.21 -24.64
N THR A 75 -14.46 19.45 -23.70
CA THR A 75 -15.20 18.51 -22.85
C THR A 75 -15.14 19.00 -21.42
N THR A 76 -16.29 19.19 -20.80
CA THR A 76 -16.43 19.54 -19.38
C THR A 76 -17.19 18.42 -18.67
N VAL A 77 -16.65 17.93 -17.57
CA VAL A 77 -17.23 16.86 -16.75
C VAL A 77 -17.40 17.40 -15.34
N ASP A 78 -18.63 17.32 -14.83
CA ASP A 78 -18.96 17.61 -13.44
C ASP A 78 -19.61 16.38 -12.77
N LYS A 79 -20.14 16.57 -11.56
CA LYS A 79 -20.77 15.49 -10.78
C LYS A 79 -21.94 14.81 -11.50
N ASP A 80 -22.71 15.54 -12.30
CA ASP A 80 -24.00 15.12 -12.84
C ASP A 80 -23.97 14.97 -14.37
N TYR A 81 -23.14 15.77 -15.07
CA TYR A 81 -23.19 15.94 -16.52
C TYR A 81 -21.83 15.88 -17.21
N VAL A 82 -21.87 15.43 -18.46
CA VAL A 82 -20.81 15.58 -19.45
C VAL A 82 -21.29 16.57 -20.51
N THR A 83 -20.57 17.67 -20.68
CA THR A 83 -20.86 18.69 -21.69
C THR A 83 -19.77 18.72 -22.74
N TYR A 84 -20.18 18.61 -24.00
CA TYR A 84 -19.32 18.76 -25.17
C TYR A 84 -19.67 20.05 -25.90
N GLU A 85 -18.65 20.82 -26.27
CA GLU A 85 -18.81 22.09 -26.97
C GLU A 85 -17.80 22.23 -28.11
N LEU A 86 -18.30 22.46 -29.32
CA LEU A 86 -17.49 22.81 -30.49
C LEU A 86 -17.09 24.28 -30.37
N ILE A 87 -15.81 24.52 -30.05
CA ILE A 87 -15.29 25.88 -29.82
C ILE A 87 -14.64 26.47 -31.07
N ALA A 88 -14.22 25.64 -32.03
CA ALA A 88 -13.69 26.08 -33.33
C ALA A 88 -13.85 24.98 -34.40
N GLY A 89 -13.96 25.38 -35.67
CA GLY A 89 -14.16 24.49 -36.83
C GLY A 89 -15.64 24.28 -37.22
N ASP A 90 -15.87 23.69 -38.38
CA ASP A 90 -17.22 23.61 -38.98
C ASP A 90 -18.08 22.50 -38.37
N SER A 91 -17.49 21.32 -38.12
CA SER A 91 -18.20 20.19 -37.53
C SER A 91 -17.26 19.11 -36.98
N ILE A 92 -17.71 18.42 -35.92
CA ILE A 92 -17.02 17.27 -35.35
C ILE A 92 -17.97 16.11 -35.06
N ARG A 93 -17.53 14.89 -35.37
CA ARG A 93 -18.27 13.65 -35.13
C ARG A 93 -17.47 12.74 -34.21
N PHE A 94 -18.13 12.21 -33.19
CA PHE A 94 -17.55 11.32 -32.22
C PHE A 94 -18.61 10.40 -31.61
N VAL A 95 -18.15 9.40 -30.87
CA VAL A 95 -18.99 8.45 -30.15
C VAL A 95 -18.85 8.71 -28.65
N HIS A 96 -19.98 8.90 -27.97
CA HIS A 96 -20.07 8.98 -26.52
C HIS A 96 -20.52 7.64 -25.92
N GLY A 97 -19.83 7.19 -24.86
CA GLY A 97 -20.17 5.98 -24.13
C GLY A 97 -20.28 4.74 -25.02
N ASP A 98 -21.31 3.92 -24.79
CA ASP A 98 -21.53 2.61 -25.44
C ASP A 98 -22.02 2.68 -26.90
N GLY A 99 -21.76 3.77 -27.63
CA GLY A 99 -22.03 3.85 -29.07
C GLY A 99 -22.88 5.03 -29.53
N HIS A 100 -23.23 5.97 -28.64
CA HIS A 100 -24.06 7.12 -29.02
C HIS A 100 -23.27 8.09 -29.90
N ARG A 101 -23.65 8.21 -31.17
CA ARG A 101 -22.95 9.11 -32.11
C ARG A 101 -23.43 10.55 -31.93
N ILE A 102 -22.48 11.44 -31.66
CA ILE A 102 -22.70 12.87 -31.53
C ILE A 102 -22.08 13.57 -32.73
N HIS A 103 -22.81 14.53 -33.29
CA HIS A 103 -22.38 15.40 -34.36
C HIS A 103 -22.62 16.85 -33.95
N LEU A 104 -21.54 17.57 -33.64
CA LEU A 104 -21.60 19.00 -33.35
C LEU A 104 -21.22 19.78 -34.60
N HIS A 105 -21.87 20.91 -34.82
CA HIS A 105 -21.60 21.85 -35.92
C HIS A 105 -22.07 23.25 -35.52
N THR A 106 -21.87 24.25 -36.38
CA THR A 106 -22.19 25.66 -36.08
C THR A 106 -23.63 25.91 -35.62
N GLY A 107 -24.60 25.15 -36.11
CA GLY A 107 -26.01 25.21 -35.69
C GLY A 107 -26.38 24.35 -34.48
N PHE A 108 -25.50 23.44 -34.08
CA PHE A 108 -25.65 22.58 -32.91
C PHE A 108 -24.28 22.38 -32.27
N HIS A 109 -23.78 23.43 -31.61
CA HIS A 109 -22.39 23.47 -31.15
C HIS A 109 -22.21 22.90 -29.74
N ARG A 110 -23.28 22.57 -29.02
CA ARG A 110 -23.23 22.08 -27.64
C ARG A 110 -24.15 20.90 -27.43
N TYR A 111 -23.65 19.87 -26.75
CA TYR A 111 -24.41 18.70 -26.33
C TYR A 111 -24.12 18.39 -24.87
N THR A 112 -25.16 18.06 -24.11
CA THR A 112 -25.03 17.66 -22.71
C THR A 112 -25.64 16.28 -22.53
N ALA A 113 -24.83 15.33 -22.07
CA ALA A 113 -25.27 14.02 -21.62
C ALA A 113 -25.32 13.99 -20.09
N LYS A 114 -26.33 13.31 -19.54
CA LYS A 114 -26.22 12.83 -18.16
C LYS A 114 -25.03 11.91 -18.09
N ARG A 115 -24.22 12.07 -17.06
CA ARG A 115 -23.14 11.14 -16.78
C ARG A 115 -23.75 9.74 -16.63
N GLN A 116 -23.44 8.82 -17.54
CA GLN A 116 -23.59 7.41 -17.21
C GLN A 116 -22.67 7.15 -16.02
N VAL A 117 -23.20 6.56 -14.96
CA VAL A 117 -22.44 6.26 -13.74
C VAL A 117 -21.38 5.20 -14.07
N SER A 118 -20.31 5.62 -14.73
CA SER A 118 -19.04 4.95 -14.69
C SER A 118 -18.40 5.42 -13.39
N VAL A 119 -18.70 4.69 -12.31
CA VAL A 119 -17.71 4.58 -11.24
C VAL A 119 -16.45 4.14 -11.98
N PRO A 120 -15.30 4.86 -11.92
CA PRO A 120 -14.04 4.27 -12.32
C PRO A 120 -14.04 2.96 -11.55
N ARG A 121 -14.21 1.82 -12.25
CA ARG A 121 -14.41 0.57 -11.55
C ARG A 121 -13.22 0.51 -10.61
N LEU A 122 -13.47 0.59 -9.29
CA LEU A 122 -12.61 -0.11 -8.35
C LEU A 122 -12.38 -1.42 -9.05
N ILE A 123 -11.12 -1.76 -9.31
CA ILE A 123 -10.75 -3.03 -9.89
C ILE A 123 -11.63 -4.07 -9.21
N ARG A 124 -12.66 -4.53 -9.91
CA ARG A 124 -13.65 -5.46 -9.43
C ARG A 124 -13.50 -6.60 -10.39
N SER A 125 -12.82 -7.65 -9.93
CA SER A 125 -13.04 -8.97 -10.50
C SER A 125 -14.53 -9.23 -10.27
N GLY A 126 -15.33 -9.25 -11.34
CA GLY A 126 -16.78 -9.47 -11.23
C GLY A 126 -17.15 -10.84 -10.66
N GLU A 127 -16.15 -11.71 -10.50
CA GLU A 127 -16.27 -13.12 -10.15
C GLU A 127 -15.27 -13.56 -9.06
N GLY A 128 -14.33 -12.70 -8.60
CA GLY A 128 -13.28 -13.08 -7.65
C GLY A 128 -13.63 -12.81 -6.18
N GLU A 129 -13.04 -13.60 -5.26
CA GLU A 129 -13.27 -13.51 -3.81
C GLU A 129 -12.77 -12.20 -3.18
N PHE A 130 -11.81 -11.55 -3.83
CA PHE A 130 -11.19 -10.29 -3.37
C PHE A 130 -10.75 -9.43 -4.57
N ASP A 131 -10.59 -8.12 -4.32
CA ASP A 131 -10.30 -7.09 -5.33
C ASP A 131 -8.86 -6.53 -5.20
N GLY A 132 -8.21 -6.76 -4.06
CA GLY A 132 -6.88 -6.23 -3.77
C GLY A 132 -6.11 -7.04 -2.75
N ALA A 133 -4.79 -6.94 -2.80
CA ALA A 133 -3.89 -7.59 -1.86
C ALA A 133 -2.83 -6.61 -1.35
N VAL A 134 -2.64 -6.59 -0.03
CA VAL A 134 -1.62 -5.77 0.63
C VAL A 134 -0.57 -6.69 1.24
N PHE A 135 0.71 -6.43 0.95
CA PHE A 135 1.83 -7.20 1.43
C PHE A 135 2.66 -6.38 2.39
N LEU A 136 2.83 -6.86 3.62
CA LEU A 136 3.91 -6.39 4.47
C LEU A 136 5.24 -6.79 3.82
N CYS A 137 6.16 -5.85 3.66
CA CYS A 137 7.43 -6.08 2.95
C CYS A 137 8.18 -7.29 3.51
N GLU A 138 8.10 -7.54 4.81
CA GLU A 138 8.72 -8.68 5.48
C GLU A 138 8.19 -10.05 5.01
N THR A 139 7.00 -10.14 4.42
CA THR A 139 6.51 -11.38 3.83
C THR A 139 7.17 -11.70 2.50
N LEU A 140 7.72 -10.69 1.80
CA LEU A 140 8.29 -10.86 0.46
C LEU A 140 9.70 -11.47 0.49
N PHE A 141 10.44 -11.25 1.57
CA PHE A 141 11.84 -11.63 1.71
C PHE A 141 12.02 -12.54 2.93
N ASP A 142 12.93 -13.50 2.84
CA ASP A 142 13.14 -14.48 3.90
C ASP A 142 14.07 -13.95 5.02
N GLU A 143 15.07 -13.13 4.67
CA GLU A 143 16.10 -12.63 5.59
C GLU A 143 15.81 -11.22 6.15
N ILE A 144 14.77 -10.54 5.68
CA ILE A 144 14.64 -9.11 5.95
C ILE A 144 14.36 -8.79 7.43
N THR A 145 13.66 -9.66 8.14
CA THR A 145 13.46 -9.53 9.60
C THR A 145 14.78 -9.69 10.36
N ASP A 146 15.64 -10.63 9.95
CA ASP A 146 17.01 -10.76 10.50
C ASP A 146 17.81 -9.47 10.26
N ILE A 147 17.71 -8.90 9.06
CA ILE A 147 18.40 -7.65 8.70
C ILE A 147 17.90 -6.49 9.57
N HIS A 148 16.59 -6.39 9.82
CA HIS A 148 16.02 -5.40 10.73
C HIS A 148 16.57 -5.53 12.14
N TYR A 149 16.60 -6.75 12.68
CA TYR A 149 17.16 -7.03 14.00
C TYR A 149 18.64 -6.66 14.04
N MET A 150 19.44 -7.10 13.07
CA MET A 150 20.88 -6.85 13.03
C MET A 150 21.20 -5.36 12.92
N ALA A 151 20.44 -4.60 12.13
CA ALA A 151 20.63 -3.15 12.00
C ALA A 151 20.36 -2.43 13.34
N TRP A 152 19.26 -2.78 14.03
CA TRP A 152 18.99 -2.24 15.36
C TRP A 152 20.01 -2.67 16.40
N TYR A 153 20.39 -3.96 16.40
CA TYR A 153 21.41 -4.51 17.30
C TYR A 153 22.70 -3.74 17.17
N LYS A 154 23.24 -3.56 15.96
CA LYS A 154 24.49 -2.83 15.75
C LYS A 154 24.40 -1.37 16.17
N THR A 155 23.30 -0.71 15.82
CA THR A 155 23.06 0.70 16.17
C THR A 155 23.08 0.91 17.69
N LEU A 156 22.32 0.08 18.41
CA LEU A 156 22.25 0.16 19.87
C LEU A 156 23.53 -0.31 20.53
N GLU A 157 24.17 -1.35 20.01
CA GLU A 157 25.40 -1.89 20.59
C GLU A 157 26.55 -0.88 20.48
N SER A 158 26.65 -0.12 19.37
CA SER A 158 27.61 0.98 19.25
C SER A 158 27.41 2.04 20.33
N LEU A 159 26.15 2.42 20.61
CA LEU A 159 25.82 3.32 21.72
C LEU A 159 26.18 2.69 23.07
N PHE A 160 25.79 1.44 23.31
CA PHE A 160 26.02 0.75 24.58
C PHE A 160 27.50 0.54 24.87
N GLU A 161 28.34 0.22 23.86
CA GLU A 161 29.79 0.16 24.02
C GLU A 161 30.37 1.47 24.54
N ASN A 162 29.96 2.60 23.95
CA ASN A 162 30.40 3.92 24.41
C ASN A 162 29.99 4.19 25.86
N TYR A 163 28.74 3.87 26.22
CA TYR A 163 28.26 4.05 27.60
C TYR A 163 28.95 3.11 28.59
N ARG A 164 29.22 1.85 28.22
CA ARG A 164 29.98 0.91 29.07
C ARG A 164 31.38 1.43 29.32
N ALA A 165 32.04 1.97 28.30
CA ALA A 165 33.38 2.54 28.40
C ALA A 165 33.43 3.84 29.24
N LEU A 166 32.47 4.75 29.04
CA LEU A 166 32.45 6.06 29.70
C LEU A 166 31.93 6.01 31.14
N HIS A 167 30.96 5.14 31.43
CA HIS A 167 30.26 5.12 32.72
C HIS A 167 30.59 3.90 33.60
N LEU A 168 31.41 2.96 33.12
CA LEU A 168 31.79 1.73 33.84
C LEU A 168 30.57 0.93 34.35
N ARG A 169 29.49 0.92 33.58
CA ARG A 169 28.27 0.16 33.86
C ARG A 169 28.18 -1.03 32.91
N GLU A 170 27.63 -2.14 33.37
CA GLU A 170 27.22 -3.21 32.47
C GLU A 170 25.87 -2.85 31.83
N ILE A 171 25.87 -2.80 30.49
CA ILE A 171 24.66 -2.61 29.69
C ILE A 171 24.52 -3.82 28.79
N GLN A 172 23.39 -4.52 28.91
CA GLN A 172 23.11 -5.72 28.13
C GLN A 172 22.70 -5.33 26.70
N PRO A 173 23.09 -6.13 25.69
CA PRO A 173 22.71 -5.89 24.30
C PRO A 173 21.20 -6.10 24.09
N LEU A 174 20.68 -5.60 22.96
CA LEU A 174 19.30 -5.84 22.55
C LEU A 174 19.06 -7.34 22.34
N THR A 175 18.04 -7.91 23.01
CA THR A 175 17.66 -9.31 22.80
C THR A 175 16.62 -9.46 21.67
N THR A 176 16.43 -10.70 21.20
CA THR A 176 15.44 -10.99 20.16
C THR A 176 14.01 -10.79 20.67
N GLU A 177 13.74 -11.15 21.93
CA GLU A 177 12.45 -10.95 22.60
C GLU A 177 12.12 -9.46 22.71
N GLU A 178 13.08 -8.64 23.16
CA GLU A 178 12.90 -7.19 23.26
C GLU A 178 12.65 -6.55 21.90
N PHE A 179 13.36 -7.00 20.86
CA PHE A 179 13.12 -6.54 19.50
C PHE A 179 11.68 -6.79 19.06
N PHE A 180 11.10 -7.96 19.34
CA PHE A 180 9.71 -8.23 18.99
C PHE A 180 8.70 -7.46 19.85
N GLU A 181 8.82 -7.58 21.17
CA GLU A 181 7.81 -7.09 22.10
C GLU A 181 7.86 -5.57 22.28
N LYS A 182 9.07 -4.99 22.22
CA LYS A 182 9.26 -3.56 22.41
C LYS A 182 9.45 -2.84 21.08
N VAL A 183 10.15 -3.40 20.10
CA VAL A 183 10.47 -2.65 18.86
C VAL A 183 9.46 -2.87 17.74
N ILE A 184 8.97 -4.10 17.52
CA ILE A 184 8.00 -4.36 16.43
C ILE A 184 6.55 -4.17 16.89
N TYR A 185 6.16 -4.82 17.98
CA TYR A 185 4.76 -4.92 18.43
C TYR A 185 4.48 -3.99 19.61
N GLN A 186 4.41 -2.69 19.32
CA GLN A 186 4.20 -1.63 20.30
C GLN A 186 2.72 -1.34 20.45
N ALA A 187 2.14 -1.67 21.62
CA ALA A 187 0.79 -1.25 21.96
C ALA A 187 0.78 0.25 22.29
N GLU A 188 0.71 1.10 21.26
CA GLU A 188 0.71 2.54 21.45
C GLU A 188 -0.72 3.09 21.63
N GLU A 189 -0.91 3.90 22.68
CA GLU A 189 -2.12 4.73 22.86
C GLU A 189 -2.06 6.03 22.05
N ARG A 190 -0.86 6.49 21.66
CA ARG A 190 -0.62 7.75 20.92
C ARG A 190 0.17 7.50 19.63
N GLU A 191 0.24 8.50 18.77
CA GLU A 191 1.03 8.49 17.54
C GLU A 191 2.52 8.65 17.88
N ILE A 192 3.40 7.71 17.48
CA ILE A 192 4.75 7.91 16.89
C ILE A 192 5.57 6.61 16.99
N ALA A 193 6.16 6.20 15.86
CA ALA A 193 6.98 5.00 15.63
C ALA A 193 8.36 4.90 16.37
N PHE A 194 8.54 5.49 17.57
CA PHE A 194 9.81 5.42 18.31
C PHE A 194 9.66 5.06 19.80
N SER A 195 8.45 4.73 20.27
CA SER A 195 8.24 4.42 21.70
C SER A 195 8.98 3.16 22.14
N GLY A 196 9.14 2.19 21.25
CA GLY A 196 9.81 0.93 21.52
C GLY A 196 11.29 1.02 21.84
N ILE A 197 12.04 1.73 20.99
CA ILE A 197 13.47 1.95 21.22
C ILE A 197 13.69 2.80 22.46
N HIS A 198 12.83 3.79 22.68
CA HIS A 198 12.85 4.56 23.92
C HIS A 198 12.70 3.66 25.16
N ASN A 199 11.75 2.72 25.15
CA ASN A 199 11.57 1.77 26.27
C ASN A 199 12.80 0.86 26.46
N VAL A 200 13.41 0.39 25.37
CA VAL A 200 14.66 -0.39 25.44
C VAL A 200 15.79 0.43 26.08
N LEU A 201 15.92 1.71 25.74
CA LEU A 201 16.94 2.59 26.33
C LEU A 201 16.66 2.86 27.81
N LEU A 202 15.40 3.13 28.18
CA LEU A 202 14.99 3.39 29.56
C LEU A 202 15.26 2.20 30.48
N ASP A 203 15.04 0.97 30.04
CA ASP A 203 15.36 -0.23 30.81
C ASP A 203 16.86 -0.36 31.11
N ARG A 204 17.69 0.35 30.35
CA ARG A 204 19.15 0.39 30.50
C ARG A 204 19.60 1.66 31.21
N GLY A 205 18.65 2.48 31.66
CA GLY A 205 18.87 3.74 32.36
C GLY A 205 19.39 4.86 31.47
N ILE A 206 19.09 4.80 30.17
CA ILE A 206 19.47 5.81 29.18
C ILE A 206 18.19 6.51 28.73
N ASP A 207 18.13 7.83 28.94
CA ASP A 207 17.02 8.67 28.49
C ASP A 207 17.53 9.65 27.43
N LEU A 208 17.19 9.38 26.17
CA LEU A 208 17.55 10.23 25.04
C LEU A 208 16.38 11.10 24.63
N GLU A 209 16.68 12.36 24.33
CA GLU A 209 15.73 13.29 23.75
C GLU A 209 15.18 12.75 22.41
N LEU A 210 13.97 13.20 22.03
CA LEU A 210 13.38 12.77 20.77
C LEU A 210 14.25 13.19 19.58
N GLY A 211 14.73 14.44 19.59
CA GLY A 211 15.45 15.05 18.48
C GLY A 211 14.52 15.51 17.36
N THR A 212 15.06 15.63 16.14
CA THR A 212 14.33 16.01 14.92
C THR A 212 14.62 15.06 13.76
N PRO A 213 13.74 14.95 12.75
CA PRO A 213 14.01 14.13 11.55
C PRO A 213 15.33 14.45 10.82
N ASP A 214 15.82 15.69 10.95
CA ASP A 214 17.05 16.20 10.34
C ASP A 214 18.33 15.85 11.13
N ASP A 215 18.18 15.22 12.30
CA ASP A 215 19.33 14.82 13.12
C ASP A 215 20.22 13.83 12.37
N ALA A 216 21.52 14.12 12.31
CA ALA A 216 22.48 13.22 11.72
C ALA A 216 22.61 11.92 12.52
N GLU A 217 23.08 10.86 11.86
CA GLU A 217 23.24 9.50 12.41
C GLU A 217 24.09 9.42 13.68
N ILE A 218 25.01 10.38 13.84
CA ILE A 218 25.95 10.47 14.98
C ILE A 218 25.37 11.23 16.19
N VAL A 219 24.20 11.86 16.03
CA VAL A 219 23.57 12.63 17.10
C VAL A 219 22.87 11.65 18.05
N GLU A 220 23.15 11.74 19.35
CA GLU A 220 22.53 10.88 20.37
C GLU A 220 21.09 11.31 20.71
N THR A 221 20.22 11.28 19.71
CA THR A 221 18.76 11.45 19.85
C THR A 221 18.05 10.21 19.33
N ARG A 222 16.77 10.06 19.65
CA ARG A 222 15.96 8.95 19.11
C ARG A 222 15.85 8.99 17.59
N TYR A 223 15.75 10.17 16.98
CA TYR A 223 15.82 10.32 15.52
C TYR A 223 17.20 10.02 14.97
N GLY A 224 18.29 10.46 15.61
CA GLY A 224 19.65 10.14 15.21
C GLY A 224 19.90 8.62 15.17
N LEU A 225 19.46 7.90 16.21
CA LEU A 225 19.51 6.42 16.24
C LEU A 225 18.66 5.78 15.14
N ALA A 226 17.47 6.31 14.86
CA ALA A 226 16.64 5.78 13.77
C ALA A 226 17.31 5.96 12.40
N ASN A 227 17.95 7.11 12.17
CA ASN A 227 18.70 7.41 10.96
C ASN A 227 19.96 6.52 10.86
N ALA A 228 20.70 6.31 11.95
CA ALA A 228 21.82 5.38 12.01
C ALA A 228 21.39 3.93 11.69
N LYS A 229 20.23 3.48 12.19
CA LYS A 229 19.68 2.17 11.83
C LYS A 229 19.36 2.04 10.34
N VAL A 230 18.91 3.12 9.69
CA VAL A 230 18.66 3.11 8.25
C VAL A 230 19.98 2.98 7.47
N ALA A 231 21.04 3.66 7.90
CA ALA A 231 22.38 3.54 7.32
C ALA A 231 22.98 2.14 7.51
N GLU A 232 22.93 1.59 8.72
CA GLU A 232 23.34 0.21 9.02
C GLU A 232 22.60 -0.81 8.14
N MET A 233 21.29 -0.62 7.99
CA MET A 233 20.48 -1.46 7.12
C MET A 233 20.90 -1.33 5.65
N ALA A 234 21.18 -0.13 5.16
CA ALA A 234 21.65 0.09 3.79
C ALA A 234 23.00 -0.62 3.54
N GLU A 235 23.93 -0.57 4.50
CA GLU A 235 25.20 -1.30 4.42
C GLU A 235 24.99 -2.81 4.36
N ILE A 236 24.15 -3.37 5.24
CA ILE A 236 23.84 -4.81 5.25
C ILE A 236 23.19 -5.23 3.92
N LEU A 237 22.23 -4.45 3.42
CA LEU A 237 21.54 -4.72 2.16
C LEU A 237 22.49 -4.70 0.96
N SER A 238 23.48 -3.81 0.96
CA SER A 238 24.49 -3.73 -0.11
C SER A 238 25.34 -5.00 -0.24
N ARG A 239 25.49 -5.75 0.86
CA ARG A 239 26.29 -6.99 0.92
C ARG A 239 25.45 -8.24 0.68
N MET A 240 24.23 -8.29 1.25
CA MET A 240 23.37 -9.47 1.17
C MET A 240 22.51 -9.50 -0.11
N THR A 241 22.08 -8.34 -0.61
CA THR A 241 21.21 -8.20 -1.78
C THR A 241 20.00 -9.15 -1.77
N PRO A 242 19.14 -9.07 -0.74
CA PRO A 242 18.04 -10.02 -0.57
C PRO A 242 17.08 -10.00 -1.76
N ARG A 243 16.59 -11.18 -2.14
CA ARG A 243 15.68 -11.39 -3.26
C ARG A 243 14.29 -11.76 -2.76
N VAL A 244 13.28 -11.35 -3.51
CA VAL A 244 11.91 -11.77 -3.23
C VAL A 244 11.82 -13.29 -3.38
N ASN A 245 11.17 -13.94 -2.42
CA ASN A 245 10.94 -15.37 -2.42
C ASN A 245 10.26 -15.79 -3.74
N ALA A 246 10.74 -16.85 -4.38
CA ALA A 246 10.29 -17.25 -5.71
C ALA A 246 8.77 -17.56 -5.76
N GLY A 247 8.23 -18.20 -4.71
CA GLY A 247 6.80 -18.48 -4.61
C GLY A 247 5.98 -17.21 -4.47
N MET A 248 6.44 -16.27 -3.64
CA MET A 248 5.79 -14.97 -3.47
C MET A 248 5.85 -14.13 -4.76
N HIS A 249 6.97 -14.14 -5.47
CA HIS A 249 7.08 -13.46 -6.76
C HIS A 249 6.12 -14.06 -7.80
N ALA A 250 6.01 -15.40 -7.87
CA ALA A 250 5.04 -16.06 -8.75
C ALA A 250 3.60 -15.60 -8.44
N LEU A 251 3.24 -15.58 -7.16
CA LEU A 251 1.93 -15.11 -6.70
C LEU A 251 1.66 -13.65 -7.07
N LEU A 252 2.61 -12.74 -6.80
CA LEU A 252 2.48 -11.32 -7.12
C LEU A 252 2.25 -11.12 -8.63
N LYS A 253 3.00 -11.84 -9.45
CA LYS A 253 2.86 -11.76 -10.91
C LYS A 253 1.49 -12.27 -11.36
N ASP A 254 1.02 -13.39 -10.81
CA ASP A 254 -0.27 -13.95 -11.15
C ASP A 254 -1.43 -13.04 -10.74
N LEU A 255 -1.41 -12.53 -9.50
CA LEU A 255 -2.40 -11.55 -9.02
C LEU A 255 -2.42 -10.28 -9.88
N SER A 256 -1.24 -9.75 -10.23
CA SER A 256 -1.14 -8.57 -11.09
C SER A 256 -1.67 -8.82 -12.50
N ASN A 257 -1.41 -9.99 -13.09
CA ASN A 257 -1.90 -10.36 -14.42
C ASN A 257 -3.41 -10.57 -14.44
N SER A 258 -3.96 -11.07 -13.33
CA SER A 258 -5.41 -11.21 -13.09
C SER A 258 -6.08 -9.88 -12.74
N GLY A 259 -5.31 -8.80 -12.73
CA GLY A 259 -5.80 -7.44 -12.55
C GLY A 259 -6.04 -7.05 -11.09
N ILE A 260 -5.68 -7.86 -10.10
CA ILE A 260 -5.83 -7.54 -8.67
C ILE A 260 -4.93 -6.35 -8.30
N ALA A 261 -5.48 -5.38 -7.56
CA ALA A 261 -4.71 -4.22 -7.13
C ALA A 261 -3.75 -4.59 -6.00
N LEU A 262 -2.45 -4.39 -6.21
CA LEU A 262 -1.42 -4.76 -5.24
C LEU A 262 -0.84 -3.54 -4.53
N ALA A 263 -0.63 -3.65 -3.22
CA ALA A 263 0.16 -2.71 -2.46
C ALA A 263 1.25 -3.41 -1.63
N VAL A 264 2.39 -2.73 -1.47
CA VAL A 264 3.43 -3.13 -0.51
C VAL A 264 3.55 -2.09 0.61
N VAL A 265 3.67 -2.55 1.84
CA VAL A 265 3.79 -1.67 3.01
C VAL A 265 4.99 -2.05 3.88
N THR A 266 5.64 -1.06 4.48
CA THR A 266 6.65 -1.27 5.51
C THR A 266 6.72 -0.06 6.42
N TYR A 267 7.12 -0.29 7.68
CA TYR A 267 7.40 0.79 8.62
C TYR A 267 8.85 1.31 8.51
N SER A 268 9.67 0.74 7.61
CA SER A 268 11.05 1.17 7.39
C SER A 268 11.17 2.10 6.19
N ARG A 269 12.13 3.02 6.24
CA ARG A 269 12.51 3.90 5.11
C ARG A 269 13.41 3.21 4.06
N SER A 270 13.49 1.88 4.10
CA SER A 270 14.44 1.08 3.31
C SER A 270 13.81 0.44 2.07
N LEU A 271 12.51 0.68 1.82
CA LEU A 271 11.76 0.06 0.74
C LEU A 271 12.39 0.35 -0.63
N LYS A 272 12.75 1.61 -0.88
CA LYS A 272 13.36 2.03 -2.15
C LYS A 272 14.65 1.26 -2.44
N THR A 273 15.51 1.09 -1.45
CA THR A 273 16.77 0.33 -1.57
C THR A 273 16.51 -1.15 -1.84
N LEU A 274 15.54 -1.77 -1.15
CA LEU A 274 15.15 -3.16 -1.40
C LEU A 274 14.62 -3.38 -2.82
N MET A 275 13.77 -2.46 -3.28
CA MET A 275 13.17 -2.52 -4.61
C MET A 275 14.18 -2.23 -5.72
N HIS A 276 15.24 -1.44 -5.45
CA HIS A 276 16.34 -1.26 -6.40
C HIS A 276 17.03 -2.59 -6.74
N TYR A 277 17.17 -3.49 -5.77
CA TYR A 277 17.72 -4.82 -6.02
C TYR A 277 16.73 -5.78 -6.68
N ASN A 278 15.43 -5.48 -6.68
CA ASN A 278 14.35 -6.32 -7.22
C ASN A 278 13.48 -5.52 -8.22
N PRO A 279 14.07 -4.99 -9.31
CA PRO A 279 13.39 -4.08 -10.24
C PRO A 279 12.19 -4.70 -10.96
N GLU A 280 12.11 -6.03 -11.03
CA GLU A 280 10.99 -6.78 -11.61
C GLU A 280 9.74 -6.78 -10.73
N VAL A 281 9.88 -6.51 -9.43
CA VAL A 281 8.81 -6.59 -8.45
C VAL A 281 8.08 -5.26 -8.28
N MET A 282 8.82 -4.15 -8.28
CA MET A 282 8.24 -2.81 -8.07
C MET A 282 7.08 -2.46 -9.01
N PRO A 283 7.13 -2.77 -10.33
CA PRO A 283 6.04 -2.46 -11.26
C PRO A 283 4.75 -3.24 -11.03
N LEU A 284 4.79 -4.33 -10.24
CA LEU A 284 3.60 -5.12 -9.90
C LEU A 284 2.70 -4.40 -8.90
N PHE A 285 3.26 -3.47 -8.10
CA PHE A 285 2.52 -2.74 -7.07
C PHE A 285 1.93 -1.44 -7.62
N LEU A 286 0.62 -1.26 -7.44
CA LEU A 286 -0.07 -0.01 -7.74
C LEU A 286 0.30 1.10 -6.75
N ALA A 287 0.57 0.72 -5.50
CA ALA A 287 0.96 1.65 -4.45
C ALA A 287 1.97 1.03 -3.49
N HIS A 288 2.77 1.90 -2.87
CA HIS A 288 3.64 1.54 -1.76
C HIS A 288 3.46 2.53 -0.60
N ILE A 289 3.70 2.07 0.62
CA ILE A 289 3.77 2.90 1.83
C ILE A 289 5.02 2.47 2.58
N ASP A 290 5.88 3.42 2.92
CA ASP A 290 7.10 3.17 3.67
C ASP A 290 7.10 3.93 5.01
N GLY A 291 8.22 3.83 5.72
CA GLY A 291 8.40 4.51 7.01
C GLY A 291 8.38 6.03 6.96
N GLU A 292 8.50 6.65 5.79
CA GLU A 292 8.38 8.10 5.62
C GLU A 292 6.91 8.49 5.59
N GLU A 293 6.09 7.88 4.73
CA GLU A 293 4.64 8.13 4.71
C GLU A 293 3.98 7.71 6.04
N ALA A 294 4.43 6.61 6.66
CA ALA A 294 3.93 6.19 7.97
C ALA A 294 4.20 7.24 9.06
N HIS A 295 5.35 7.91 8.99
CA HIS A 295 5.68 8.99 9.91
C HIS A 295 4.83 10.24 9.67
N ASP A 296 4.80 10.73 8.43
CA ASP A 296 4.09 11.96 8.04
C ASP A 296 2.59 11.90 8.29
N ARG A 297 2.01 10.71 8.17
CA ARG A 297 0.57 10.46 8.37
C ARG A 297 0.24 9.93 9.75
N HIS A 298 1.22 9.87 10.64
CA HIS A 298 1.05 9.38 12.00
C HIS A 298 0.39 7.98 12.06
N ILE A 299 0.78 7.10 11.15
CA ILE A 299 0.24 5.74 11.06
C ILE A 299 0.76 4.92 12.24
N LYS A 300 -0.17 4.37 13.02
CA LYS A 300 0.19 3.52 14.16
C LYS A 300 0.86 2.23 13.70
N SER A 301 1.90 1.83 14.43
CA SER A 301 2.63 0.59 14.16
C SER A 301 1.85 -0.65 14.60
N ARG A 302 2.40 -1.83 14.31
CA ARG A 302 1.87 -3.11 14.79
C ARG A 302 1.77 -3.09 16.33
N PRO A 303 0.68 -3.62 16.91
CA PRO A 303 -0.33 -4.49 16.31
C PRO A 303 -1.58 -3.77 15.73
N HIS A 304 -1.50 -2.47 15.43
CA HIS A 304 -2.56 -1.78 14.72
C HIS A 304 -2.57 -2.14 13.21
N VAL A 305 -3.71 -1.97 12.54
CA VAL A 305 -3.91 -2.33 11.12
C VAL A 305 -3.89 -1.11 10.20
N ASP A 306 -3.56 0.07 10.75
CA ASP A 306 -3.70 1.38 10.12
C ASP A 306 -2.92 1.48 8.80
N ILE A 307 -1.72 0.91 8.74
CA ILE A 307 -0.92 0.89 7.50
C ILE A 307 -1.60 0.10 6.38
N PHE A 308 -2.30 -0.99 6.71
CA PHE A 308 -3.02 -1.81 5.75
C PHE A 308 -4.30 -1.09 5.28
N LEU A 309 -4.96 -0.36 6.17
CA LEU A 309 -6.15 0.45 5.82
C LEU A 309 -5.76 1.57 4.86
N ARG A 310 -4.64 2.23 5.15
CA ARG A 310 -4.06 3.24 4.26
C ARG A 310 -3.67 2.67 2.91
N ALA A 311 -3.11 1.46 2.87
CA ALA A 311 -2.77 0.78 1.63
C ALA A 311 -4.00 0.51 0.78
N ALA A 312 -5.05 -0.09 1.37
CA ALA A 312 -6.33 -0.36 0.72
C ALA A 312 -6.97 0.93 0.16
N GLU A 313 -6.92 2.03 0.92
CA GLU A 313 -7.37 3.34 0.46
C GLU A 313 -6.58 3.82 -0.78
N LYS A 314 -5.24 3.69 -0.74
CA LYS A 314 -4.32 4.17 -1.80
C LYS A 314 -4.45 3.38 -3.10
N ILE A 315 -4.79 2.09 -3.02
CA ILE A 315 -5.11 1.25 -4.20
C ILE A 315 -6.58 1.31 -4.59
N HIS A 316 -7.39 2.11 -3.89
CA HIS A 316 -8.83 2.23 -4.10
C HIS A 316 -9.55 0.88 -4.04
N VAL A 317 -9.30 0.08 -3.00
CA VAL A 317 -10.00 -1.18 -2.72
C VAL A 317 -10.74 -1.08 -1.39
N ASN A 318 -11.97 -1.59 -1.32
CA ASN A 318 -12.68 -1.70 -0.06
C ASN A 318 -11.93 -2.71 0.84
N PRO A 319 -11.51 -2.34 2.08
CA PRO A 319 -10.84 -3.25 2.98
C PRO A 319 -11.52 -4.61 3.12
N ALA A 320 -12.87 -4.66 3.17
CA ALA A 320 -13.63 -5.90 3.31
C ALA A 320 -13.46 -6.88 2.13
N ARG A 321 -12.95 -6.41 0.98
CA ARG A 321 -12.59 -7.19 -0.22
C ARG A 321 -11.08 -7.22 -0.45
N CYS A 322 -10.28 -6.90 0.56
CA CYS A 322 -8.83 -6.89 0.48
C CYS A 322 -8.24 -7.98 1.38
N VAL A 323 -7.31 -8.76 0.82
CA VAL A 323 -6.52 -9.72 1.59
C VAL A 323 -5.19 -9.09 2.01
N VAL A 324 -4.68 -9.47 3.19
CA VAL A 324 -3.44 -8.91 3.73
C VAL A 324 -2.46 -10.03 4.03
N PHE A 325 -1.26 -9.95 3.50
CA PHE A 325 -0.13 -10.80 3.87
C PHE A 325 0.69 -10.08 4.92
N SER A 326 0.73 -10.65 6.12
CA SER A 326 1.46 -10.12 7.27
C SER A 326 2.19 -11.26 7.98
N MET A 327 2.79 -10.97 9.13
CA MET A 327 3.52 -11.93 9.94
C MET A 327 3.19 -11.72 11.41
N TYR A 328 3.23 -12.80 12.19
CA TYR A 328 3.08 -12.81 13.65
C TYR A 328 1.79 -12.13 14.11
N LEU A 329 0.67 -12.55 13.51
CA LEU A 329 -0.65 -12.00 13.81
C LEU A 329 -1.23 -12.50 15.13
N ASP A 330 -0.54 -13.44 15.78
CA ASP A 330 -0.80 -13.89 17.14
C ASP A 330 -0.41 -12.86 18.22
N ARG A 331 0.27 -11.77 17.85
CA ARG A 331 0.80 -10.79 18.81
C ARG A 331 -0.05 -9.53 18.92
N GLY A 332 -1.07 -9.56 19.79
CA GLY A 332 -1.77 -8.37 20.27
C GLY A 332 -2.72 -7.69 19.28
N PHE A 333 -2.98 -8.27 18.11
CA PHE A 333 -3.98 -7.75 17.16
C PHE A 333 -5.40 -7.90 17.70
N LYS A 334 -6.23 -6.90 17.47
CA LYS A 334 -7.66 -6.94 17.83
C LYS A 334 -8.46 -7.62 16.73
N ALA A 335 -9.29 -8.61 17.09
CA ALA A 335 -10.16 -9.31 16.14
C ALA A 335 -11.07 -8.36 15.34
N SER A 336 -11.62 -7.33 16.00
CA SER A 336 -12.46 -6.31 15.37
C SER A 336 -11.72 -5.51 14.30
N SER A 337 -10.45 -5.19 14.52
CA SER A 337 -9.61 -4.50 13.55
C SER A 337 -9.29 -5.38 12.34
N LEU A 338 -9.01 -6.67 12.57
CA LEU A 338 -8.75 -7.64 11.51
C LEU A 338 -10.01 -7.92 10.67
N ALA A 339 -11.20 -7.90 11.29
CA ALA A 339 -12.48 -8.13 10.62
C ALA A 339 -12.81 -7.08 9.54
N ASN A 340 -12.13 -5.93 9.54
CA ASN A 340 -12.25 -4.93 8.48
C ASN A 340 -11.72 -5.43 7.13
N PHE A 341 -10.85 -6.44 7.10
CA PHE A 341 -10.27 -7.00 5.88
C PHE A 341 -10.93 -8.30 5.48
N ARG A 342 -10.89 -8.67 4.18
CA ARG A 342 -11.42 -9.96 3.71
C ARG A 342 -10.79 -11.11 4.48
N MET A 343 -9.47 -11.10 4.60
CA MET A 343 -8.72 -12.06 5.39
C MET A 343 -7.28 -11.60 5.58
N PHE A 344 -6.65 -12.10 6.64
CA PHE A 344 -5.21 -12.01 6.82
C PHE A 344 -4.54 -13.38 6.59
N PHE A 345 -3.40 -13.35 5.91
CA PHE A 345 -2.48 -14.47 5.80
C PHE A 345 -1.28 -14.20 6.72
N ASP A 346 -1.12 -15.03 7.75
CA ASP A 346 0.06 -15.02 8.62
C ASP A 346 1.16 -15.86 7.95
N VAL A 347 2.05 -15.20 7.23
CA VAL A 347 3.17 -15.83 6.55
C VAL A 347 4.25 -16.16 7.57
N GLU A 348 4.63 -17.42 7.60
CA GLU A 348 5.66 -17.94 8.50
C GLU A 348 6.97 -17.13 8.38
N GLY A 349 7.44 -16.64 9.53
CA GLY A 349 8.68 -15.89 9.63
C GLY A 349 9.81 -16.70 10.22
N ILE A 350 10.82 -16.96 9.38
CA ILE A 350 12.00 -17.79 9.69
C ILE A 350 12.74 -17.31 10.94
N PHE A 351 12.82 -15.99 11.14
CA PHE A 351 13.51 -15.37 12.28
C PHE A 351 12.95 -15.84 13.64
N ALA A 352 11.63 -15.74 13.83
CA ALA A 352 10.98 -16.19 15.06
C ALA A 352 11.10 -17.70 15.27
N THR A 353 10.92 -18.50 14.20
CA THR A 353 11.04 -19.97 14.29
C THR A 353 12.43 -20.41 14.75
N LYS A 354 13.48 -19.66 14.39
CA LYS A 354 14.88 -19.98 14.75
C LYS A 354 15.28 -19.46 16.13
N ARG A 355 14.73 -18.33 16.58
CA ARG A 355 15.31 -17.54 17.70
C ARG A 355 14.38 -17.30 18.88
N LEU A 356 13.07 -17.51 18.73
CA LEU A 356 12.12 -17.37 19.83
C LEU A 356 11.72 -18.73 20.37
N SER A 357 11.66 -18.84 21.71
CA SER A 357 11.01 -19.96 22.40
C SER A 357 9.55 -20.04 21.93
N GLN A 358 9.04 -21.24 21.59
CA GLN A 358 7.68 -21.45 21.06
C GLN A 358 6.60 -20.98 22.05
N HIS A 359 6.27 -19.68 22.02
CA HIS A 359 5.09 -19.11 22.66
C HIS A 359 4.15 -18.61 21.56
N THR A 360 3.40 -19.54 20.97
CA THR A 360 2.32 -19.21 20.04
C THR A 360 1.11 -18.80 20.87
N GLN A 361 0.70 -17.54 20.77
CA GLN A 361 -0.59 -17.13 21.35
C GLN A 361 -1.72 -17.59 20.41
N PRO A 362 -2.91 -17.92 20.93
CA PRO A 362 -4.05 -18.20 20.07
C PRO A 362 -4.40 -16.95 19.26
N TYR A 363 -4.74 -17.13 17.98
CA TYR A 363 -5.16 -16.01 17.15
C TYR A 363 -6.41 -15.32 17.72
N PRO A 364 -6.53 -13.99 17.55
CA PRO A 364 -7.71 -13.26 17.97
C PRO A 364 -8.96 -13.73 17.21
N THR A 365 -10.03 -14.02 17.95
CA THR A 365 -11.33 -14.45 17.40
C THR A 365 -12.42 -13.43 17.72
N LEU A 366 -13.42 -13.32 16.84
CA LEU A 366 -14.62 -12.52 17.11
C LEU A 366 -15.53 -13.25 18.09
N SER A 367 -16.27 -12.50 18.91
CA SER A 367 -17.43 -13.04 19.62
C SER A 367 -18.56 -13.35 18.62
N ASN A 368 -19.45 -14.27 18.98
CA ASN A 368 -20.56 -14.68 18.10
C ASN A 368 -21.44 -13.49 17.66
N ASP A 369 -21.75 -12.56 18.57
CA ASP A 369 -22.54 -11.37 18.24
C ASP A 369 -21.82 -10.42 17.25
N ALA A 370 -20.50 -10.29 17.38
CA ALA A 370 -19.68 -9.48 16.49
C ALA A 370 -19.50 -10.16 15.12
N ALA A 371 -19.41 -11.50 15.09
CA ALA A 371 -19.35 -12.28 13.87
C ALA A 371 -20.63 -12.14 13.04
N ALA A 372 -21.80 -12.24 13.70
CA ALA A 372 -23.11 -12.03 13.07
C ALA A 372 -23.27 -10.60 12.52
N ALA A 373 -22.81 -9.59 13.27
CA ALA A 373 -22.89 -8.18 12.83
C ALA A 373 -22.04 -7.87 11.59
N VAL A 374 -20.95 -8.63 11.36
CA VAL A 374 -20.06 -8.48 10.19
C VAL A 374 -20.44 -9.48 9.07
N GLY A 375 -21.49 -10.29 9.27
CA GLY A 375 -21.94 -11.30 8.31
C GLY A 375 -20.91 -12.41 8.07
N ARG A 376 -20.13 -12.75 9.10
CA ARG A 376 -19.05 -13.74 9.05
C ARG A 376 -19.32 -14.87 10.01
N ASP A 377 -20.23 -15.75 9.65
CA ASP A 377 -20.41 -16.99 10.40
C ASP A 377 -19.33 -17.99 9.98
N GLY A 378 -18.42 -18.31 10.91
CA GLY A 378 -17.50 -19.44 10.79
C GLY A 378 -16.18 -19.24 10.05
N VAL A 379 -16.00 -18.19 9.23
CA VAL A 379 -14.76 -18.00 8.44
C VAL A 379 -13.62 -17.44 9.32
N PRO A 380 -12.43 -18.08 9.37
CA PRO A 380 -11.31 -17.58 10.16
C PRO A 380 -10.82 -16.23 9.63
N LEU A 381 -10.51 -15.30 10.53
CA LEU A 381 -9.91 -14.00 10.18
C LEU A 381 -8.46 -14.12 9.68
N ILE A 382 -7.77 -15.15 10.15
CA ILE A 382 -6.35 -15.39 9.90
C ILE A 382 -6.17 -16.82 9.39
N LEU A 383 -5.43 -16.99 8.28
CA LEU A 383 -4.88 -18.26 7.85
C LEU A 383 -3.35 -18.22 7.93
N ARG A 384 -2.75 -19.23 8.55
CA ARG A 384 -1.30 -19.38 8.57
C ARG A 384 -0.81 -20.00 7.27
N LEU A 385 0.21 -19.39 6.66
CA LEU A 385 0.91 -19.90 5.49
C LEU A 385 2.32 -20.33 5.89
N SER A 386 2.68 -21.58 5.63
CA SER A 386 4.08 -22.00 5.74
C SER A 386 4.84 -21.56 4.51
N ARG A 387 6.13 -21.21 4.68
CA ARG A 387 7.01 -20.81 3.57
C ARG A 387 7.19 -21.91 2.52
N GLU A 388 7.07 -23.18 2.91
CA GLU A 388 7.16 -24.33 2.00
C GLU A 388 5.93 -24.49 1.11
N ASN A 389 4.77 -24.00 1.57
CA ASN A 389 3.46 -24.20 0.94
C ASN A 389 2.80 -22.85 0.61
N LEU A 390 3.59 -21.90 0.09
CA LEU A 390 3.05 -20.62 -0.38
C LEU A 390 2.24 -20.85 -1.67
N PRO A 391 1.00 -20.33 -1.76
CA PRO A 391 0.26 -20.34 -3.02
C PRO A 391 1.00 -19.48 -4.05
N THR A 392 1.09 -19.98 -5.28
CA THR A 392 1.78 -19.29 -6.38
C THR A 392 0.81 -18.71 -7.42
N THR A 393 -0.48 -18.99 -7.29
CA THR A 393 -1.55 -18.52 -8.18
C THR A 393 -2.75 -18.01 -7.38
N ILE A 394 -3.58 -17.19 -8.02
CA ILE A 394 -4.86 -16.71 -7.49
C ILE A 394 -5.81 -17.87 -7.20
N ASP A 395 -5.90 -18.85 -8.09
CA ASP A 395 -6.78 -20.02 -7.92
C ASP A 395 -6.40 -20.82 -6.67
N ALA A 396 -5.09 -21.07 -6.44
CA ALA A 396 -4.63 -21.75 -5.25
C ALA A 396 -4.94 -20.96 -3.97
N LEU A 397 -4.87 -19.62 -4.04
CA LEU A 397 -5.21 -18.74 -2.94
C LEU A 397 -6.73 -18.76 -2.65
N GLU A 398 -7.56 -18.76 -3.69
CA GLU A 398 -9.02 -18.86 -3.58
C GLU A 398 -9.45 -20.24 -3.08
N ASP A 399 -8.82 -21.33 -3.53
CA ASP A 399 -9.06 -22.68 -3.01
C ASP A 399 -8.80 -22.75 -1.49
N MET A 400 -7.77 -22.06 -0.99
CA MET A 400 -7.50 -21.96 0.44
C MET A 400 -8.57 -21.17 1.20
N LEU A 401 -9.17 -20.15 0.56
CA LEU A 401 -10.31 -19.41 1.10
C LEU A 401 -11.57 -20.31 1.15
N TYR A 402 -11.87 -21.04 0.08
CA TYR A 402 -13.07 -21.90 -0.03
C TYR A 402 -12.99 -23.17 0.81
N GLY A 403 -11.86 -23.90 0.77
CA GLY A 403 -11.71 -25.20 1.42
C GLY A 403 -11.91 -25.16 2.94
N ARG A 404 -11.76 -23.99 3.58
CA ARG A 404 -12.00 -23.79 5.01
C ARG A 404 -13.37 -23.23 5.36
N CYS A 405 -14.10 -22.60 4.43
CA CYS A 405 -15.52 -22.28 4.62
C CYS A 405 -16.34 -23.57 4.76
N ASN A 406 -16.07 -24.59 3.92
CA ASN A 406 -16.80 -25.86 3.94
C ASN A 406 -16.52 -26.71 5.20
N ALA A 407 -15.29 -26.66 5.73
CA ALA A 407 -14.92 -27.40 6.95
C ALA A 407 -15.60 -26.88 8.24
N VAL A 408 -16.25 -25.71 8.17
CA VAL A 408 -16.98 -25.10 9.29
C VAL A 408 -18.48 -25.40 9.19
N ASP A 409 -19.01 -25.53 7.97
CA ASP A 409 -20.38 -26.00 7.73
C ASP A 409 -20.58 -27.46 8.22
N GLU A 410 -19.60 -28.34 7.99
CA GLU A 410 -19.67 -29.73 8.48
C GLU A 410 -19.72 -29.82 10.03
N ARG A 411 -19.12 -28.87 10.75
CA ARG A 411 -19.17 -28.82 12.22
C ARG A 411 -20.51 -28.31 12.74
N HIS A 412 -21.21 -27.45 11.99
CA HIS A 412 -22.55 -27.01 12.35
C HIS A 412 -23.59 -28.12 12.11
N VAL A 413 -23.46 -28.90 11.04
CA VAL A 413 -24.36 -30.03 10.76
C VAL A 413 -24.22 -31.15 11.81
N ALA A 414 -23.02 -31.37 12.36
CA ALA A 414 -22.80 -32.35 13.43
C ALA A 414 -23.38 -31.94 14.80
N SER A 415 -23.81 -30.68 14.99
CA SER A 415 -24.42 -30.21 16.24
C SER A 415 -25.94 -30.34 16.31
N TYR A 416 -26.60 -30.72 15.19
CA TYR A 416 -28.03 -30.98 15.12
C TYR A 416 -28.39 -32.47 14.98
N THR A 417 -27.41 -33.36 15.06
CA THR A 417 -27.62 -34.81 15.16
C THR A 417 -27.07 -35.35 16.48
N LYS A 418 -27.77 -35.03 17.58
CA LYS A 418 -27.82 -35.89 18.77
C LYS A 418 -29.12 -35.69 19.54
#